data_AF-W2T8Q2-F1
#
_entry.id   AF-W2T8Q2-F1
#
_cell.length_a   1.000
_cell.length_b   1.000
_cell.length_c   1.000
_cell.angle_alpha   90.00
_cell.angle_beta   90.00
_cell.angle_gamma   90.00
#
_symmetry.space_group_name_H-M   'P 1'
#
loop_
_entity.id
_entity.type
_entity.pdbx_description
1 polymer ?
#
loop_
_entity_poly.entity_id
_entity_poly.type
_entity_poly.pdbx_seq_one_letter_code
_entity_poly.pdbx_strand_id
1 'polypeptide(L)'
;MRLYEKGLQPEYAHLNKPDWARIEVQVRPAKDAKEAFAKLSPMDVWGASRWTRDIAARVLEKHIDPHPAGTVYRLSDRETALRWMCKQYGAHLTSLAADLGGWDCVGLTISEILSDQAKGR
;
A
#
# COMPACT_ATOMS: atom_id res chain seq x y z
N MET A 1 10.16 -5.55 16.51
CA MET A 1 10.30 -4.61 17.65
C MET A 1 11.25 -5.21 18.65
N ARG A 2 11.91 -4.37 19.45
CA ARG A 2 12.73 -4.78 20.59
C ARG A 2 12.17 -4.12 21.85
N LEU A 3 12.18 -4.85 22.95
CA LEU A 3 11.89 -4.37 24.30
C LEU A 3 12.97 -4.95 25.20
N TYR A 4 13.66 -4.09 25.96
CA TYR A 4 14.75 -4.55 26.82
C TYR A 4 15.01 -3.56 27.97
N GLU A 5 15.63 -4.07 29.03
CA GLU A 5 16.05 -3.30 30.20
C GLU A 5 17.31 -2.49 29.84
N LYS A 6 17.09 -1.22 29.52
CA LYS A 6 18.17 -0.30 29.17
C LYS A 6 19.00 0.09 30.40
N GLY A 7 18.35 0.14 31.56
CA GLY A 7 18.94 0.49 32.85
C GLY A 7 20.02 -0.46 33.35
N LEU A 8 19.94 -1.74 32.98
CA LEU A 8 20.89 -2.78 33.40
C LEU A 8 22.14 -2.86 32.52
N GLN A 9 22.20 -2.08 31.44
CA GLN A 9 23.36 -2.10 30.55
C GLN A 9 24.57 -1.44 31.22
N PRO A 10 25.78 -2.04 31.16
CA PRO A 10 26.97 -1.52 31.83
C PRO A 10 27.28 -0.06 31.50
N GLU A 11 27.06 0.32 30.25
CA GLU A 11 27.24 1.69 29.74
C GLU A 11 26.36 2.73 30.47
N TYR A 12 25.21 2.31 31.02
CA TYR A 12 24.21 3.17 31.67
C TYR A 12 24.16 2.98 33.19
N ALA A 13 25.01 2.10 33.75
CA ALA A 13 25.04 1.82 35.18
C ALA A 13 25.30 3.09 36.03
N HIS A 14 26.09 4.03 35.50
CA HIS A 14 26.39 5.32 36.13
C HIS A 14 25.15 6.21 36.34
N LEU A 15 24.05 5.97 35.61
CA LEU A 15 22.80 6.72 35.76
C LEU A 15 21.96 6.24 36.95
N ASN A 16 22.27 5.06 37.50
CA ASN A 16 21.55 4.45 38.62
C ASN A 16 20.01 4.39 38.40
N LYS A 17 19.63 3.97 37.19
CA LYS A 17 18.22 3.81 36.76
C LYS A 17 17.95 2.37 36.32
N PRO A 18 17.95 1.38 37.23
CA PRO A 18 17.78 -0.02 36.86
C PRO A 18 16.43 -0.30 36.17
N ASP A 19 15.38 0.45 36.54
CA ASP A 19 14.02 0.26 36.04
C ASP A 19 13.76 0.86 34.65
N TRP A 20 14.80 1.37 33.97
CA TRP A 20 14.65 1.89 32.62
C TRP A 20 14.45 0.77 31.61
N ALA A 21 13.26 0.72 31.02
CA ALA A 21 12.97 -0.08 29.84
C ALA A 21 13.00 0.77 28.57
N ARG A 22 13.42 0.18 27.45
CA ARG A 22 13.37 0.82 26.13
C ARG A 22 12.58 -0.03 25.14
N ILE A 23 11.68 0.65 24.42
CA ILE A 23 10.95 0.08 23.29
C ILE A 23 11.53 0.63 21.99
N GLU A 24 11.76 -0.22 21.00
CA GLU A 24 12.27 0.18 19.69
C GLU A 24 11.46 -0.48 18.57
N VAL A 25 11.00 0.35 17.63
CA VAL A 25 10.38 -0.10 16.39
C VAL A 25 11.38 0.08 15.24
N GLN A 26 11.56 -0.97 14.44
CA GLN A 26 12.31 -0.90 13.19
C GLN A 26 11.33 -1.10 12.04
N VAL A 27 11.25 -0.12 11.15
CA VAL A 27 10.36 -0.13 9.99
C VAL A 27 11.21 -0.13 8.73
N ARG A 28 10.85 -0.98 7.76
CA ARG A 28 11.53 -1.09 6.46
C ARG A 28 10.53 -0.72 5.35
N PRO A 29 10.35 0.57 5.04
CA PRO A 29 9.39 1.00 4.03
C PRO A 29 9.80 0.53 2.63
N ALA A 30 8.80 0.19 1.80
CA ALA A 30 9.01 -0.31 0.44
C ALA A 30 8.60 0.71 -0.63
N LYS A 31 9.29 0.70 -1.77
CA LYS A 31 9.00 1.54 -2.96
C LYS A 31 8.75 3.00 -2.57
N ASP A 32 7.63 3.58 -3.03
CA ASP A 32 7.20 4.95 -2.82
C ASP A 32 7.03 5.31 -1.33
N ALA A 33 6.79 4.33 -0.46
CA ALA A 33 6.70 4.58 0.99
C ALA A 33 8.03 5.04 1.58
N LYS A 34 9.18 4.79 0.93
CA LYS A 34 10.50 5.26 1.40
C LYS A 34 10.57 6.78 1.48
N GLU A 35 10.04 7.48 0.47
CA GLU A 35 10.05 8.94 0.43
C GLU A 35 9.14 9.55 1.50
N ALA A 36 7.97 8.92 1.73
CA ALA A 36 7.06 9.34 2.80
C ALA A 36 7.72 9.13 4.17
N PHE A 37 8.28 7.96 4.42
CA PHE A 37 8.93 7.62 5.70
C PHE A 37 10.19 8.44 5.99
N ALA A 38 10.91 8.91 4.97
CA ALA A 38 12.07 9.78 5.16
C ALA A 38 11.71 11.15 5.75
N LYS A 39 10.43 11.57 5.66
CA LYS A 39 9.93 12.85 6.16
C LYS A 39 9.19 12.73 7.49
N LEU A 40 8.94 11.51 7.96
CA LEU A 40 8.20 11.27 9.19
C LEU A 40 9.03 11.60 10.43
N SER A 41 8.37 12.12 11.47
CA SER A 41 9.02 12.24 12.78
C SER A 41 9.25 10.85 13.38
N PRO A 42 10.18 10.70 14.35
CA PRO A 42 10.36 9.43 15.06
C PRO A 42 9.08 8.90 15.71
N MET A 43 8.15 9.77 16.09
CA MET A 43 6.84 9.37 16.61
C MET A 43 5.95 8.81 15.51
N ASP A 44 5.88 9.45 14.35
CA ASP A 44 5.00 9.02 13.26
C ASP A 44 5.40 7.67 12.65
N VAL A 45 6.66 7.25 12.83
CA VAL A 45 7.14 5.92 12.43
C VAL A 45 6.39 4.79 13.15
N TRP A 46 5.87 5.02 14.35
CA TRP A 46 5.00 4.07 15.04
C TRP A 46 3.66 3.85 14.32
N GLY A 47 3.29 4.76 13.42
CA GLY A 47 2.18 4.67 12.47
C GLY A 47 2.28 3.52 11.46
N ALA A 48 3.46 2.91 11.32
CA ALA A 48 3.82 1.90 10.30
C ALA A 48 2.86 0.72 10.15
N SER A 49 2.29 0.27 11.27
CA SER A 49 1.38 -0.87 11.33
C SER A 49 0.35 -0.66 12.43
N ARG A 50 -0.74 -1.42 12.40
CA ARG A 50 -1.79 -1.33 13.44
C ARG A 50 -1.23 -1.61 14.84
N TRP A 51 -0.47 -2.69 15.00
CA TRP A 51 0.02 -3.10 16.31
C TRP A 51 1.08 -2.13 16.89
N THR A 52 1.92 -1.51 16.04
CA THR A 52 2.87 -0.49 16.52
C THR A 52 2.17 0.77 17.02
N ARG A 53 1.06 1.17 16.38
CA ARG A 53 0.21 2.26 16.86
C ARG A 53 -0.46 1.92 18.18
N ASP A 54 -0.98 0.70 18.31
CA ASP A 54 -1.63 0.25 19.55
C ASP A 54 -0.66 0.28 20.74
N ILE A 55 0.62 -0.07 20.52
CA ILE A 55 1.68 0.03 21.53
C ILE A 55 1.98 1.50 21.86
N ALA A 56 2.12 2.35 20.85
CA ALA A 56 2.38 3.77 21.08
C ALA A 56 1.24 4.47 21.83
N ALA A 57 -0.01 4.10 21.56
CA ALA A 57 -1.17 4.59 22.30
C ALA A 57 -1.13 4.18 23.78
N ARG A 58 -0.66 2.97 24.07
CA ARG A 58 -0.61 2.42 25.45
C ARG A 58 0.61 2.87 26.25
N VAL A 59 1.76 3.02 25.60
CA VAL A 59 3.06 3.26 26.28
C VAL A 59 3.47 4.73 26.19
N LEU A 60 3.18 5.39 25.08
CA LEU A 60 3.56 6.78 24.84
C LEU A 60 2.39 7.75 25.04
N GLU A 61 1.17 7.23 25.30
CA GLU A 61 -0.07 8.00 25.42
C GLU A 61 -0.33 8.93 24.22
N LYS A 62 0.12 8.52 23.03
CA LYS A 62 -0.01 9.28 21.79
C LYS A 62 -0.93 8.54 20.81
N HIS A 63 -1.95 9.25 20.33
CA HIS A 63 -2.69 8.83 19.14
C HIS A 63 -1.87 9.21 17.90
N ILE A 64 -1.49 8.21 17.12
CA ILE A 64 -0.62 8.35 15.96
C ILE A 64 -1.41 7.97 14.73
N ASP A 65 -1.32 8.78 13.68
CA ASP A 65 -2.03 8.50 12.43
C ASP A 65 -1.43 7.30 11.69
N PRO A 66 -2.24 6.56 10.90
CA PRO A 66 -1.73 5.45 10.09
C PRO A 66 -0.75 5.90 8.99
N HIS A 67 0.46 5.34 9.01
CA HIS A 67 1.47 5.52 7.97
C HIS A 67 1.89 4.16 7.41
N PRO A 68 1.14 3.51 6.51
CA PRO A 68 1.45 2.16 6.06
C PRO A 68 2.84 2.08 5.40
N ALA A 69 3.70 1.20 5.91
CA ALA A 69 5.06 0.98 5.39
C ALA A 69 5.12 0.11 4.12
N GLY A 70 3.98 -0.46 3.72
CA GLY A 70 3.86 -1.36 2.56
C GLY A 70 3.39 -0.66 1.30
N THR A 71 3.19 -1.44 0.24
CA THR A 71 2.59 -0.94 -1.00
C THR A 71 1.10 -0.70 -0.78
N VAL A 72 0.64 0.53 -1.00
CA VAL A 72 -0.78 0.79 -1.28
C VAL A 72 -1.14 -0.09 -2.47
N TYR A 73 -2.20 -0.88 -2.38
CA TYR A 73 -2.68 -1.68 -3.51
C TYR A 73 -2.92 -0.73 -4.68
N ARG A 74 -2.07 -0.83 -5.70
CA ARG A 74 -2.15 -0.06 -6.93
C ARG A 74 -2.45 -1.04 -8.04
N LEU A 75 -3.64 -0.91 -8.63
CA LEU A 75 -3.96 -1.60 -9.87
C LEU A 75 -2.87 -1.28 -10.89
N SER A 76 -2.43 -2.27 -11.66
CA SER A 76 -1.51 -2.00 -12.77
C SER A 76 -2.14 -1.01 -13.75
N ASP A 77 -1.32 -0.26 -14.50
CA ASP A 77 -1.82 0.68 -15.50
C ASP A 77 -2.74 -0.03 -16.52
N ARG A 78 -2.40 -1.27 -16.87
CA ARG A 78 -3.22 -2.14 -17.73
C ARG A 78 -4.60 -2.44 -17.10
N GLU A 79 -4.64 -2.86 -15.84
CA GLU A 79 -5.92 -3.14 -15.16
C GLU A 79 -6.76 -1.87 -14.99
N THR A 80 -6.11 -0.75 -14.72
CA THR A 80 -6.75 0.56 -14.62
C THR A 80 -7.37 0.96 -15.96
N ALA A 81 -6.62 0.81 -17.06
CA ALA A 81 -7.10 1.07 -18.41
C ALA A 81 -8.28 0.16 -18.79
N LEU A 82 -8.22 -1.14 -18.50
CA LEU A 82 -9.32 -2.07 -18.75
C LEU A 82 -10.58 -1.68 -17.95
N ARG A 83 -10.44 -1.32 -16.67
CA ARG A 83 -11.57 -0.87 -15.85
C ARG A 83 -12.18 0.42 -16.39
N TRP A 84 -11.36 1.36 -16.84
CA TRP A 84 -11.84 2.58 -17.48
C TRP A 84 -12.56 2.32 -18.80
N MET A 85 -12.02 1.44 -19.65
CA MET A 85 -12.68 1.00 -20.87
C MET A 85 -14.04 0.39 -20.56
N CYS A 86 -14.14 -0.52 -19.58
CA CYS A 86 -15.42 -1.10 -19.18
C CYS A 86 -16.38 -0.05 -18.61
N LYS A 87 -15.87 0.93 -17.84
CA LYS A 87 -16.70 2.02 -17.29
C LYS A 87 -17.24 2.93 -18.38
N GLN A 88 -16.43 3.27 -19.38
CA GLN A 88 -16.77 4.23 -20.42
C GLN A 88 -17.57 3.59 -21.57
N TYR A 89 -17.21 2.36 -21.95
CA TYR A 89 -17.74 1.68 -23.14
C TYR A 89 -18.50 0.38 -22.84
N GLY A 90 -18.69 0.02 -21.56
CA GLY A 90 -19.31 -1.25 -21.17
C GLY A 90 -20.71 -1.48 -21.74
N ALA A 91 -21.50 -0.40 -21.89
CA ALA A 91 -22.81 -0.49 -22.53
C ALA A 91 -22.71 -0.93 -24.00
N HIS A 92 -21.76 -0.39 -24.76
CA HIS A 92 -21.52 -0.78 -26.16
C HIS A 92 -20.97 -2.21 -26.27
N LEU A 93 -20.07 -2.60 -25.36
CA LEU A 93 -19.57 -3.99 -25.33
C LEU A 93 -20.67 -4.99 -25.02
N THR A 94 -21.62 -4.63 -24.15
CA THR A 94 -22.78 -5.47 -23.83
C THR A 94 -23.76 -5.55 -24.99
N SER A 95 -23.98 -4.43 -25.70
CA SER A 95 -24.78 -4.41 -26.94
C SER A 95 -24.15 -5.30 -28.01
N LEU A 96 -22.84 -5.19 -28.23
CA LEU A 96 -22.11 -6.02 -29.18
C LEU A 96 -22.19 -7.51 -28.82
N ALA A 97 -22.09 -7.84 -27.53
CA ALA A 97 -22.29 -9.21 -27.07
C ALA A 97 -23.71 -9.72 -27.38
N ALA A 98 -24.73 -8.87 -27.21
CA ALA A 98 -26.11 -9.23 -27.55
C ALA A 98 -26.28 -9.47 -29.06
N ASP A 99 -25.69 -8.61 -29.91
CA ASP A 99 -25.74 -8.73 -31.37
C ASP A 99 -25.07 -10.02 -31.87
N LEU A 100 -24.01 -10.48 -31.18
CA LEU A 100 -23.28 -11.70 -31.49
C LEU A 100 -23.89 -12.97 -30.85
N GLY A 101 -24.96 -12.83 -30.06
CA GLY A 101 -25.59 -13.93 -29.34
C GLY A 101 -24.84 -14.42 -28.09
N GLY A 102 -23.84 -13.67 -27.63
CA GLY A 102 -23.05 -13.98 -26.44
C GLY A 102 -21.66 -13.33 -26.44
N TRP A 103 -20.88 -13.62 -25.40
CA TRP A 103 -19.53 -13.07 -25.23
C TRP A 103 -18.44 -13.84 -26.01
N ASP A 104 -18.74 -15.03 -26.51
CA ASP A 104 -17.75 -15.94 -27.12
C ASP A 104 -17.03 -15.32 -28.32
N CYS A 105 -17.75 -14.54 -29.14
CA CYS A 105 -17.21 -13.92 -30.35
C CYS A 105 -16.77 -12.47 -30.15
N VAL A 106 -17.08 -11.82 -29.02
CA VAL A 106 -16.81 -10.38 -28.81
C VAL A 106 -15.33 -10.05 -28.92
N GLY A 107 -14.47 -10.89 -28.34
CA GLY A 107 -13.02 -10.70 -28.43
C GLY A 107 -12.47 -10.81 -29.86
N LEU A 108 -13.02 -11.75 -30.64
CA LEU A 108 -12.64 -11.93 -32.05
C LEU A 108 -13.06 -10.71 -32.88
N THR A 109 -14.29 -10.25 -32.71
CA THR A 109 -14.80 -9.07 -33.42
C THR A 109 -14.02 -7.80 -33.08
N ILE A 110 -13.67 -7.58 -31.80
CA ILE A 110 -12.83 -6.44 -31.41
C ILE A 110 -11.44 -6.54 -32.05
N SER A 111 -10.86 -7.75 -32.10
CA SER A 111 -9.57 -7.98 -32.75
C SER A 111 -9.59 -7.65 -34.24
N GLU A 112 -10.66 -8.02 -34.94
CA GLU A 112 -10.86 -7.68 -36.36
C GLU A 112 -10.96 -6.16 -36.55
N ILE A 113 -11.79 -5.47 -35.74
CA ILE A 113 -11.93 -4.01 -35.78
C ILE A 113 -10.58 -3.31 -35.56
N LEU A 114 -9.80 -3.75 -34.57
CA LEU A 114 -8.47 -3.20 -34.31
C LEU A 114 -7.51 -3.43 -35.47
N SER A 115 -7.57 -4.61 -36.10
CA SER A 115 -6.74 -4.95 -37.26
C SER A 115 -7.07 -4.08 -38.46
N ASP A 116 -8.35 -3.81 -38.70
CA ASP A 116 -8.78 -2.96 -39.82
C ASP A 116 -8.48 -1.49 -39.58
N GLN A 117 -8.62 -1.00 -38.33
CA GLN A 117 -8.17 0.33 -37.95
C GLN A 117 -6.66 0.53 -38.12
N ALA A 118 -5.86 -0.50 -37.86
CA ALA A 118 -4.42 -0.44 -38.05
C ALA A 118 -4.00 -0.39 -39.53
N LYS A 119 -4.77 -1.01 -40.44
CA LYS A 119 -4.52 -0.99 -41.89
C LYS A 119 -4.90 0.34 -42.54
N GLY A 120 -5.88 1.06 -41.98
CA GLY A 120 -6.35 2.35 -42.48
C GLY A 120 -5.52 3.56 -42.03
N ARG A 121 -4.32 3.33 -41.49
CA ARG A 121 -3.48 4.35 -40.86
C ARG A 121 -2.12 4.46 -41.53
#